data_AF-A0AAN4HCI2-F1
#
_entry.id   AF-A0AAN4HCI2-F1
#
_cell.length_a   1.000
_cell.length_b   1.000
_cell.length_c   1.000
_cell.angle_alpha   90.00
_cell.angle_beta   90.00
_cell.angle_gamma   90.00
#
_symmetry.space_group_name_H-M   'P 1'
#
loop_
_entity.id
_entity.type
_entity.pdbx_description
1 polymer ?
#
loop_
_entity_poly.entity_id
_entity_poly.type
_entity_poly.pdbx_seq_one_letter_code
_entity_poly.pdbx_strand_id
1 'polypeptide(L)'
;MKMKELIPTFDVPYYYSCYIPILHDKLKSMGSVSYMSLIANEELYSIPSYRMDTITSIPSVARYTQLLEYNQTFRMEKHVYSNFEKGLQYIKECLNRQEVFIALGSTFFLPYSNDYLNPKFIKSHIDVHTDKYVTDHYLAINKLTEDKVFVQDPVPNKFMGEISMEEFHSFWKGGKAIPELAQAKGIERISPYSSIDVIIQEKISMENLGDIFLRTLKKISSEYVRGLIMQKNNKIYYFGKIAALELKENINEDFHKQRNMFPLL
;
A
#
# COMPACT_ATOMS: atom_id res chain seq x y z
N MET A 1 -1.70 5.17 33.25
CA MET A 1 -2.93 4.76 32.51
C MET A 1 -2.53 3.62 31.57
N LYS A 2 -3.03 2.40 31.76
CA LYS A 2 -2.70 1.26 30.89
C LYS A 2 -3.33 1.50 29.50
N MET A 3 -2.54 1.39 28.43
CA MET A 3 -3.09 1.31 27.07
C MET A 3 -4.16 0.21 27.04
N LYS A 4 -5.34 0.50 26.48
CA LYS A 4 -6.20 -0.58 26.01
C LYS A 4 -5.41 -1.31 24.93
N GLU A 5 -5.21 -2.61 25.14
CA GLU A 5 -4.48 -3.46 24.21
C GLU A 5 -5.21 -3.41 22.86
N LEU A 6 -4.55 -2.84 21.85
CA LEU A 6 -5.09 -2.81 20.49
C LEU A 6 -4.97 -4.24 19.95
N ILE A 7 -6.10 -4.92 19.78
CA ILE A 7 -6.16 -6.23 19.12
C ILE A 7 -6.13 -5.97 17.60
N PRO A 8 -5.05 -6.30 16.88
CA PRO A 8 -4.91 -5.97 15.47
C PRO A 8 -5.76 -6.91 14.62
N THR A 9 -6.22 -6.43 13.47
CA THR A 9 -7.09 -7.22 12.60
C THR A 9 -6.28 -8.00 11.57
N PHE A 10 -6.15 -9.31 11.76
CA PHE A 10 -5.50 -10.22 10.79
C PHE A 10 -6.49 -10.96 9.88
N ASP A 11 -7.78 -10.95 10.24
CA ASP A 11 -8.86 -11.53 9.43
C ASP A 11 -9.28 -10.56 8.34
N VAL A 12 -8.56 -10.63 7.23
CA VAL A 12 -8.80 -9.84 6.02
C VAL A 12 -9.43 -10.76 4.96
N PRO A 13 -10.76 -10.73 4.75
CA PRO A 13 -11.48 -11.71 3.93
C PRO A 13 -11.29 -11.56 2.41
N TYR A 14 -10.63 -10.49 1.95
CA TYR A 14 -10.37 -10.18 0.54
C TYR A 14 -9.00 -9.52 0.38
N TYR A 15 -8.35 -9.59 -0.78
CA TYR A 15 -7.01 -8.99 -1.00
C TYR A 15 -7.06 -7.45 -0.86
N TYR A 16 -6.96 -6.94 0.37
CA TYR A 16 -6.65 -5.55 0.63
C TYR A 16 -5.16 -5.32 0.41
N SER A 17 -4.80 -4.13 -0.08
CA SER A 17 -3.40 -3.68 -0.04
C SER A 17 -2.87 -3.74 1.39
N CYS A 18 -1.61 -4.14 1.54
CA CYS A 18 -0.98 -4.42 2.84
C CYS A 18 -1.08 -3.29 3.88
N TYR A 19 -1.20 -2.04 3.44
CA TYR A 19 -1.31 -0.88 4.33
C TYR A 19 -2.71 -0.64 4.92
N ILE A 20 -3.78 -1.24 4.37
CA ILE A 20 -5.17 -0.94 4.80
C ILE A 20 -5.42 -1.34 6.27
N PRO A 21 -5.04 -2.55 6.74
CA PRO A 21 -5.23 -2.90 8.15
C PRO A 21 -4.37 -2.01 9.07
N ILE A 22 -3.17 -1.64 8.63
CA ILE A 22 -2.29 -0.72 9.37
C ILE A 22 -2.92 0.67 9.50
N LEU A 23 -3.52 1.20 8.42
CA LEU A 23 -4.26 2.46 8.46
C LEU A 23 -5.49 2.38 9.37
N HIS A 24 -6.19 1.24 9.37
CA HIS A 24 -7.32 1.03 10.26
C HIS A 24 -6.93 1.20 11.72
N ASP A 25 -5.83 0.56 12.11
CA ASP A 25 -5.28 0.64 13.46
C ASP A 25 -4.73 2.03 13.78
N LYS A 26 -4.05 2.68 12.83
CA LYS A 26 -3.60 4.08 12.96
C LYS A 26 -4.76 5.03 13.23
N LEU A 27 -5.81 5.01 12.41
CA LEU A 27 -6.96 5.89 12.55
C LEU A 27 -7.68 5.69 13.89
N LYS A 28 -7.81 4.43 14.35
CA LYS A 28 -8.35 4.11 15.68
C LYS A 28 -7.49 4.66 16.81
N SER A 29 -6.17 4.53 16.69
CA SER A 29 -5.23 5.06 17.69
C SER A 29 -5.28 6.59 17.79
N MET A 30 -5.64 7.27 16.71
CA MET A 30 -5.90 8.72 16.67
C MET A 30 -7.33 9.10 17.12
N GLY A 31 -8.10 8.12 17.61
CA GLY A 31 -9.44 8.30 18.14
C GLY A 31 -10.54 8.46 17.10
N SER A 32 -10.30 8.11 15.83
CA SER A 32 -11.34 8.05 14.79
C SER A 32 -11.99 6.67 14.77
N VAL A 33 -13.30 6.60 14.57
CA VAL A 33 -13.95 5.36 14.14
C VAL A 33 -13.37 4.97 12.78
N SER A 34 -13.19 3.68 12.55
CA SER A 34 -12.55 3.19 11.33
C SER A 34 -13.16 1.87 10.89
N TYR A 35 -13.32 1.72 9.57
CA TYR A 35 -13.74 0.49 8.91
C TYR A 35 -12.82 0.28 7.71
N MET A 36 -12.21 -0.91 7.57
CA MET A 36 -11.33 -1.21 6.44
C MET A 36 -12.03 -1.04 5.08
N SER A 37 -13.31 -1.39 5.01
CA SER A 37 -14.13 -1.18 3.82
C SER A 37 -14.24 0.30 3.47
N LEU A 38 -14.35 1.20 4.45
CA LEU A 38 -14.41 2.63 4.21
C LEU A 38 -13.06 3.16 3.72
N ILE A 39 -11.95 2.79 4.34
CA ILE A 39 -10.58 3.16 3.91
C ILE A 39 -10.38 2.79 2.43
N ALA A 40 -10.66 1.53 2.07
CA ALA A 40 -10.52 1.05 0.70
C ALA A 40 -11.42 1.83 -0.28
N ASN A 41 -12.63 2.19 0.16
CA ASN A 41 -13.64 2.83 -0.69
C ASN A 41 -13.50 4.35 -0.80
N GLU A 42 -12.96 5.03 0.21
CA GLU A 42 -12.44 6.38 0.06
C GLU A 42 -11.35 6.43 -1.00
N GLU A 43 -10.62 5.31 -1.12
CA GLU A 43 -9.65 5.07 -2.16
C GLU A 43 -10.18 4.45 -3.46
N LEU A 44 -11.51 4.37 -3.62
CA LEU A 44 -12.20 3.85 -4.81
C LEU A 44 -11.83 2.41 -5.22
N TYR A 45 -11.36 1.58 -4.29
CA TYR A 45 -10.97 0.19 -4.58
C TYR A 45 -12.10 -0.67 -5.16
N SER A 46 -13.37 -0.31 -4.90
CA SER A 46 -14.52 -1.07 -5.43
C SER A 46 -14.86 -0.74 -6.87
N ILE A 47 -14.20 0.23 -7.51
CA ILE A 47 -14.44 0.56 -8.91
C ILE A 47 -13.51 -0.30 -9.79
N PRO A 48 -14.01 -1.04 -10.81
CA PRO A 48 -13.16 -1.84 -11.68
C PRO A 48 -12.26 -0.97 -12.57
N SER A 49 -10.92 -1.00 -12.42
CA SER A 49 -9.97 -0.33 -13.33
C SER A 49 -9.02 -1.30 -13.97
N TYR A 50 -8.52 -0.87 -15.12
CA TYR A 50 -7.20 -1.25 -15.58
C TYR A 50 -6.60 -0.10 -16.39
N ARG A 51 -5.29 -0.16 -16.61
CA ARG A 51 -4.60 0.63 -17.61
C ARG A 51 -4.04 -0.29 -18.67
N MET A 52 -3.97 0.22 -19.89
CA MET A 52 -3.32 -0.43 -21.02
C MET A 52 -2.13 0.44 -21.43
N ASP A 53 -0.97 -0.19 -21.55
CA ASP A 53 0.18 0.46 -22.15
C ASP A 53 -0.02 0.56 -23.67
N THR A 54 0.13 1.74 -24.25
CA THR A 54 -0.13 1.92 -25.70
C THR A 54 0.95 1.30 -26.57
N ILE A 55 2.09 0.89 -25.99
CA ILE A 55 3.19 0.25 -26.71
C ILE A 55 3.06 -1.27 -26.60
N THR A 56 2.93 -1.79 -25.37
CA THR A 56 2.90 -3.26 -25.17
C THR A 56 1.50 -3.85 -25.26
N SER A 57 0.45 -3.03 -25.20
CA SER A 57 -0.96 -3.47 -25.13
C SER A 57 -1.29 -4.36 -23.93
N ILE A 58 -0.41 -4.42 -22.91
CA ILE A 58 -0.62 -5.27 -21.74
C ILE A 58 -1.52 -4.56 -20.72
N PRO A 59 -2.66 -5.16 -20.31
CA PRO A 59 -3.50 -4.61 -19.25
C PRO A 59 -2.86 -4.80 -17.87
N SER A 60 -2.93 -3.79 -17.02
CA SER A 60 -2.49 -3.86 -15.61
C SER A 60 -3.42 -3.07 -14.70
N VAL A 61 -3.49 -3.46 -13.42
CA VAL A 61 -4.35 -2.77 -12.44
C VAL A 61 -3.87 -1.32 -12.24
N ALA A 62 -4.80 -0.36 -12.21
CA ALA A 62 -4.50 1.06 -11.98
C ALA A 62 -5.05 1.53 -10.63
N ARG A 63 -4.21 2.16 -9.81
CA ARG A 63 -4.67 2.80 -8.56
C ARG A 63 -5.37 4.12 -8.89
N TYR A 64 -6.60 4.24 -8.39
CA TYR A 64 -7.61 5.21 -8.79
C TYR A 64 -7.47 6.63 -8.24
N THR A 65 -7.08 6.72 -6.97
CA THR A 65 -7.29 7.95 -6.16
C THR A 65 -6.44 9.11 -6.59
N GLN A 66 -5.19 8.83 -6.94
CA GLN A 66 -4.22 9.85 -7.32
C GLN A 66 -4.59 10.57 -8.62
N LEU A 67 -5.58 10.07 -9.38
CA LEU A 67 -5.96 10.62 -10.67
C LEU A 67 -7.27 11.42 -10.62
N LEU A 68 -8.09 11.26 -9.58
CA LEU A 68 -9.44 11.83 -9.53
C LEU A 68 -9.64 12.86 -8.40
N GLU A 69 -8.58 13.22 -7.67
CA GLU A 69 -8.50 14.34 -6.70
C GLU A 69 -9.78 14.58 -5.88
N TYR A 70 -10.14 13.62 -5.03
CA TYR A 70 -11.31 13.75 -4.15
C TYR A 70 -10.92 14.10 -2.72
N ASN A 71 -11.81 14.82 -2.05
CA ASN A 71 -11.78 14.95 -0.60
C ASN A 71 -11.93 13.56 0.05
N GLN A 72 -11.04 13.26 0.98
CA GLN A 72 -11.01 12.03 1.78
C GLN A 72 -11.03 12.42 3.25
N THR A 73 -11.52 11.54 4.13
CA THR A 73 -11.54 11.81 5.57
C THR A 73 -10.14 11.83 6.18
N PHE A 74 -9.14 11.28 5.48
CA PHE A 74 -7.74 11.34 5.85
C PHE A 74 -6.85 11.48 4.61
N ARG A 75 -5.61 11.90 4.84
CA ARG A 75 -4.54 11.94 3.84
C ARG A 75 -3.30 11.25 4.38
N MET A 76 -2.57 10.58 3.50
CA MET A 76 -1.26 10.00 3.80
C MET A 76 -0.16 10.87 3.21
N GLU A 77 0.86 11.19 4.01
CA GLU A 77 2.06 11.86 3.56
C GLU A 77 3.30 11.04 3.90
N LYS A 78 4.23 10.92 2.96
CA LYS A 78 5.51 10.29 3.22
C LYS A 78 6.41 11.27 3.94
N HIS A 79 6.94 10.87 5.08
CA HIS A 79 7.98 11.60 5.80
C HIS A 79 9.29 10.83 5.71
N VAL A 80 10.42 11.55 5.67
CA VAL A 80 11.76 10.96 5.58
C VAL A 80 12.64 11.59 6.66
N TYR A 81 13.16 10.75 7.55
CA TYR A 81 14.07 11.18 8.60
C TYR A 81 15.52 11.22 8.07
N SER A 82 16.32 12.13 8.61
CA SER A 82 17.73 12.25 8.21
C SER A 82 18.58 11.05 8.62
N ASN A 83 18.23 10.39 9.71
CA ASN A 83 18.91 9.21 10.23
C ASN A 83 17.99 8.39 11.17
N PHE A 84 18.51 7.24 11.59
CA PHE A 84 17.79 6.30 12.43
C PHE A 84 17.45 6.88 13.81
N GLU A 85 18.38 7.60 14.44
CA GLU A 85 18.21 8.17 15.78
C GLU A 85 17.09 9.22 15.82
N LYS A 86 17.04 10.09 14.80
CA LYS A 86 15.95 11.05 14.63
C LYS A 86 14.64 10.33 14.39
N GLY A 87 14.62 9.31 13.53
CA GLY A 87 13.44 8.48 13.33
C GLY A 87 12.93 7.83 14.63
N LEU A 88 13.82 7.26 15.44
CA LEU A 88 13.47 6.67 16.74
C LEU A 88 12.88 7.69 17.70
N GLN A 89 13.39 8.92 17.72
CA GLN A 89 12.80 10.00 18.51
C GLN A 89 11.34 10.25 18.10
N TYR A 90 11.07 10.34 16.80
CA TYR A 90 9.70 10.52 16.29
C TYR A 90 8.79 9.33 16.61
N ILE A 91 9.31 8.09 16.55
CA ILE A 91 8.55 6.91 16.97
C ILE A 91 8.16 7.04 18.44
N LYS A 92 9.10 7.40 19.32
CA LYS A 92 8.81 7.60 20.76
C LYS A 92 7.73 8.67 20.98
N GLU A 93 7.82 9.80 20.27
CA GLU A 93 6.81 10.87 20.34
C GLU A 93 5.43 10.41 19.86
N CYS A 94 5.37 9.62 18.79
CA CYS A 94 4.13 9.02 18.29
C CYS A 94 3.51 8.06 19.32
N LEU A 95 4.32 7.15 19.86
CA LEU A 95 3.89 6.18 20.86
C LEU A 95 3.48 6.85 22.19
N ASN A 96 4.10 7.96 22.56
CA ASN A 96 3.70 8.76 23.73
C ASN A 96 2.30 9.36 23.58
N ARG A 97 1.87 9.64 22.34
CA ARG A 97 0.48 10.01 22.03
C ARG A 97 -0.47 8.81 21.94
N GLN A 98 0.01 7.60 22.23
CA GLN A 98 -0.70 6.34 22.10
C GLN A 98 -1.13 6.04 20.66
N GLU A 99 -0.38 6.57 19.69
CA GLU A 99 -0.65 6.37 18.27
C GLU A 99 0.24 5.28 17.68
N VAL A 100 -0.28 4.55 16.68
CA VAL A 100 0.53 3.64 15.86
C VAL A 100 1.50 4.45 15.00
N PHE A 101 2.72 3.97 14.83
CA PHE A 101 3.67 4.51 13.86
C PHE A 101 3.75 3.59 12.63
N ILE A 102 3.83 4.15 11.43
CA ILE A 102 3.90 3.38 10.18
C ILE A 102 5.28 3.57 9.56
N ALA A 103 6.13 2.55 9.63
CA ALA A 103 7.44 2.55 8.98
C ALA A 103 7.34 1.98 7.55
N LEU A 104 8.19 2.51 6.67
CA LEU A 104 8.35 2.05 5.29
C LEU A 104 9.73 1.41 5.13
N GLY A 105 9.80 0.16 4.70
CA GLY A 105 11.07 -0.57 4.63
C GLY A 105 11.04 -1.77 3.69
N SER A 106 12.00 -2.69 3.84
CA SER A 106 12.13 -3.87 2.98
C SER A 106 11.92 -5.16 3.76
N THR A 107 10.98 -6.00 3.30
CA THR A 107 10.73 -7.34 3.85
C THR A 107 11.93 -8.28 3.79
N PHE A 108 12.92 -7.98 2.94
CA PHE A 108 14.17 -8.74 2.82
C PHE A 108 14.95 -8.87 4.13
N PHE A 109 14.78 -7.92 5.06
CA PHE A 109 15.48 -7.91 6.35
C PHE A 109 14.61 -8.40 7.52
N LEU A 110 13.37 -8.86 7.26
CA LEU A 110 12.46 -9.32 8.31
C LEU A 110 12.52 -10.85 8.45
N PRO A 111 12.94 -11.41 9.60
CA PRO A 111 13.22 -12.85 9.75
C PRO A 111 11.99 -13.75 9.56
N TYR A 112 10.79 -13.21 9.80
CA TYR A 112 9.53 -13.92 9.63
C TYR A 112 8.97 -13.85 8.19
N SER A 113 9.60 -13.08 7.31
CA SER A 113 9.15 -12.92 5.92
C SER A 113 9.71 -14.02 5.02
N ASN A 114 8.94 -14.42 4.01
CA ASN A 114 9.44 -15.33 2.94
C ASN A 114 10.56 -14.70 2.08
N ASP A 115 10.72 -13.37 2.17
CA ASP A 115 11.76 -12.62 1.48
C ASP A 115 13.08 -12.58 2.26
N TYR A 116 13.10 -13.05 3.51
CA TYR A 116 14.24 -12.90 4.42
C TYR A 116 15.54 -13.44 3.81
N LEU A 117 16.46 -12.52 3.51
CA LEU A 117 17.76 -12.81 2.87
C LEU A 117 17.66 -13.72 1.63
N ASN A 118 16.51 -13.73 0.97
CA ASN A 118 16.21 -14.69 -0.09
C ASN A 118 16.69 -14.15 -1.45
N PRO A 119 17.67 -14.79 -2.13
CA PRO A 119 18.17 -14.32 -3.42
C PRO A 119 17.09 -14.25 -4.51
N LYS A 120 16.00 -15.02 -4.39
CA LYS A 120 14.86 -14.95 -5.32
C LYS A 120 14.15 -13.60 -5.27
N PHE A 121 14.12 -12.94 -4.10
CA PHE A 121 13.60 -11.58 -3.96
C PHE A 121 14.34 -10.64 -4.90
N ILE A 122 15.68 -10.62 -4.80
CA ILE A 122 16.56 -9.77 -5.63
C ILE A 122 16.36 -10.10 -7.10
N LYS A 123 16.48 -11.38 -7.49
CA LYS A 123 16.33 -11.84 -8.88
C LYS A 123 15.02 -11.33 -9.49
N SER A 124 13.92 -11.39 -8.75
CA SER A 124 12.61 -10.97 -9.25
C SER A 124 12.46 -9.47 -9.48
N HIS A 125 13.36 -8.62 -8.97
CA HIS A 125 13.33 -7.17 -9.15
C HIS A 125 14.36 -6.65 -10.16
N ILE A 126 15.40 -7.42 -10.47
CA ILE A 126 16.41 -7.08 -11.48
C ILE A 126 16.14 -7.72 -12.85
N ASP A 127 15.27 -8.74 -12.90
CA ASP A 127 14.91 -9.41 -14.14
C ASP A 127 14.14 -8.46 -15.08
N VAL A 128 14.73 -8.21 -16.25
CA VAL A 128 14.20 -7.33 -17.29
C VAL A 128 12.84 -7.78 -17.83
N HIS A 129 12.54 -9.07 -17.75
CA HIS A 129 11.28 -9.66 -18.19
C HIS A 129 10.15 -9.52 -17.15
N THR A 130 10.42 -8.89 -16.01
CA THR A 130 9.43 -8.62 -14.98
C THR A 130 9.06 -7.14 -14.94
N ASP A 131 7.79 -6.87 -14.65
CA ASP A 131 7.28 -5.53 -14.35
C ASP A 131 7.31 -5.22 -12.85
N LYS A 132 8.09 -5.98 -12.06
CA LYS A 132 8.23 -5.74 -10.63
C LYS A 132 9.07 -4.50 -10.38
N TYR A 133 8.57 -3.64 -9.52
CA TYR A 133 9.28 -2.48 -9.00
C TYR A 133 9.69 -2.76 -7.57
N VAL A 134 10.86 -2.27 -7.17
CA VAL A 134 11.20 -2.21 -5.74
C VAL A 134 10.24 -1.21 -5.10
N THR A 135 9.52 -1.66 -4.08
CA THR A 135 8.55 -0.84 -3.32
C THR A 135 8.78 -0.99 -1.83
N ASP A 136 8.49 0.06 -1.07
CA ASP A 136 8.46 0.00 0.38
C ASP A 136 7.30 -0.90 0.86
N HIS A 137 7.58 -1.73 1.87
CA HIS A 137 6.61 -2.46 2.67
C HIS A 137 6.21 -1.65 3.91
N TYR A 138 4.96 -1.77 4.33
CA TYR A 138 4.39 -1.03 5.45
C TYR A 138 4.47 -1.88 6.70
N LEU A 139 5.03 -1.33 7.78
CA LEU A 139 5.16 -2.01 9.06
C LEU A 139 4.63 -1.12 10.18
N ALA A 140 3.63 -1.61 10.92
CA ALA A 140 3.10 -0.89 12.07
C ALA A 140 3.95 -1.14 13.31
N ILE A 141 4.24 -0.08 14.06
CA ILE A 141 4.96 -0.11 15.34
C ILE A 141 4.03 0.43 16.41
N ASN A 142 3.85 -0.34 17.48
CA ASN A 142 2.96 0.02 18.59
C ASN A 142 3.68 0.06 19.96
N LYS A 143 4.92 -0.43 20.03
CA LYS A 143 5.74 -0.43 21.24
C LYS A 143 7.21 -0.47 20.86
N LEU A 144 8.02 0.27 21.61
CA LEU A 144 9.46 0.39 21.45
C LEU A 144 10.13 0.22 22.82
N THR A 145 11.15 -0.62 22.91
CA THR A 145 12.07 -0.70 24.05
C THR A 145 13.48 -0.33 23.60
N GLU A 146 14.48 -0.45 24.48
CA GLU A 146 15.88 -0.18 24.13
C GLU A 146 16.41 -1.14 23.05
N ASP A 147 16.07 -2.42 23.14
CA ASP A 147 16.64 -3.46 22.26
C ASP A 147 15.65 -4.03 21.24
N LYS A 148 14.35 -3.72 21.37
CA LYS A 148 13.30 -4.38 20.59
C LYS A 148 12.22 -3.43 20.12
N VAL A 149 11.60 -3.82 19.02
CA VAL A 149 10.45 -3.15 18.42
C VAL A 149 9.31 -4.17 18.31
N PHE A 150 8.13 -3.82 18.83
CA PHE A 150 6.93 -4.64 18.62
C PHE A 150 6.24 -4.18 17.34
N VAL A 151 6.08 -5.12 16.41
CA VAL A 151 5.61 -4.84 15.06
C VAL A 151 4.35 -5.62 14.72
N GLN A 152 3.56 -5.06 13.81
CA GLN A 152 2.40 -5.70 13.20
C GLN A 152 2.58 -5.67 11.68
N ASP A 153 2.58 -6.85 11.08
CA ASP A 153 2.68 -7.07 9.64
C ASP A 153 1.52 -7.96 9.17
N PRO A 154 0.34 -7.37 8.90
CA PRO A 154 -0.89 -8.13 8.70
C PRO A 154 -0.93 -8.88 7.37
N VAL A 155 -0.35 -8.33 6.30
CA VAL A 155 -0.40 -8.93 4.96
C VAL A 155 0.93 -8.65 4.23
N PRO A 156 1.58 -9.67 3.63
CA PRO A 156 1.15 -11.06 3.55
C PRO A 156 1.56 -11.91 4.77
N ASN A 157 2.42 -11.39 5.64
CA ASN A 157 3.14 -12.20 6.62
C ASN A 157 2.28 -12.66 7.81
N LYS A 158 1.17 -11.97 8.11
CA LYS A 158 0.29 -12.24 9.27
C LYS A 158 1.08 -12.36 10.58
N PHE A 159 2.07 -11.50 10.75
CA PHE A 159 2.98 -11.52 11.89
C PHE A 159 2.64 -10.42 12.89
N MET A 160 2.74 -10.77 14.17
CA MET A 160 2.66 -9.85 15.29
C MET A 160 3.64 -10.31 16.36
N GLY A 161 4.60 -9.46 16.70
CA GLY A 161 5.62 -9.85 17.66
C GLY A 161 6.75 -8.86 17.75
N GLU A 162 7.76 -9.24 18.52
CA GLU A 162 8.97 -8.44 18.69
C GLU A 162 10.00 -8.81 17.62
N ILE A 163 10.67 -7.79 17.09
CA ILE A 163 11.93 -7.91 16.34
C ILE A 163 13.03 -7.14 17.08
N SER A 164 14.28 -7.50 16.82
CA SER A 164 15.41 -6.76 17.38
C SER A 164 15.51 -5.35 16.79
N MET A 165 16.16 -4.43 17.51
CA MET A 165 16.43 -3.09 17.01
C MET A 165 17.30 -3.11 15.73
N GLU A 166 18.21 -4.08 15.61
CA GLU A 166 19.06 -4.25 14.43
C GLU A 166 18.27 -4.72 13.20
N GLU A 167 17.35 -5.67 13.38
CA GLU A 167 16.43 -6.12 12.34
C GLU A 167 15.54 -4.98 11.87
N PHE A 168 14.99 -4.20 12.82
CA PHE A 168 14.21 -3.01 12.50
C PHE A 168 15.04 -1.96 11.75
N HIS A 169 16.28 -1.69 12.20
CA HIS A 169 17.17 -0.74 11.54
C HIS A 169 17.45 -1.14 10.10
N SER A 170 17.71 -2.43 9.86
CA SER A 170 17.97 -2.99 8.54
C SER A 170 16.74 -2.92 7.64
N PHE A 171 15.58 -3.34 8.16
CA PHE A 171 14.28 -3.17 7.49
C PHE A 171 14.07 -1.73 7.05
N TRP A 172 14.29 -0.76 7.95
CA TRP A 172 13.92 0.62 7.75
C TRP A 172 14.83 1.39 6.78
N LYS A 173 16.02 0.87 6.48
CA LYS A 173 16.84 1.39 5.36
C LYS A 173 16.21 1.11 4.00
N GLY A 174 15.25 0.17 3.92
CA GLY A 174 14.54 -0.19 2.71
C GLY A 174 15.42 -0.87 1.67
N GLY A 175 14.93 -0.96 0.43
CA GLY A 175 15.64 -1.60 -0.67
C GLY A 175 17.01 -0.98 -1.00
N LYS A 176 17.24 0.29 -0.62
CA LYS A 176 18.53 0.97 -0.83
C LYS A 176 19.69 0.40 -0.01
N ALA A 177 19.42 -0.38 1.04
CA ALA A 177 20.45 -1.11 1.76
C ALA A 177 20.88 -2.43 1.09
N ILE A 178 20.27 -2.80 -0.04
CA ILE A 178 20.59 -4.03 -0.79
C ILE A 178 21.36 -3.62 -2.05
N PRO A 179 22.70 -3.75 -2.08
CA PRO A 179 23.52 -3.27 -3.20
C PRO A 179 23.12 -3.83 -4.56
N GLU A 180 22.65 -5.08 -4.60
CA GLU A 180 22.23 -5.78 -5.80
C GLU A 180 20.98 -5.15 -6.44
N LEU A 181 20.21 -4.35 -5.71
CA LEU A 181 19.03 -3.63 -6.21
C LEU A 181 19.37 -2.24 -6.77
N ALA A 182 20.64 -1.83 -6.81
CA ALA A 182 21.04 -0.48 -7.24
C ALA A 182 20.54 -0.09 -8.64
N GLN A 183 20.33 -1.06 -9.53
CA GLN A 183 19.81 -0.85 -10.89
C GLN A 183 18.35 -1.32 -11.07
N ALA A 184 17.70 -1.79 -10.00
CA ALA A 184 16.33 -2.29 -10.08
C ALA A 184 15.34 -1.15 -10.34
N LYS A 185 14.25 -1.44 -11.07
CA LYS A 185 13.18 -0.47 -11.35
C LYS A 185 12.56 0.02 -10.05
N GLY A 186 12.44 1.33 -9.85
CA GLY A 186 11.76 1.92 -8.68
C GLY A 186 12.66 2.18 -7.47
N ILE A 187 13.92 1.73 -7.48
CA ILE A 187 14.87 1.96 -6.38
C ILE A 187 15.08 3.46 -6.10
N GLU A 188 14.94 4.30 -7.12
CA GLU A 188 15.06 5.77 -7.01
C GLU A 188 14.01 6.39 -6.08
N ARG A 189 12.86 5.72 -5.91
CA ARG A 189 11.70 6.18 -5.11
C ARG A 189 11.78 5.77 -3.64
N ILE A 190 12.70 4.87 -3.31
CA ILE A 190 12.90 4.37 -1.96
C ILE A 190 13.65 5.40 -1.13
N SER A 191 13.20 5.63 0.10
CA SER A 191 13.83 6.57 1.02
C SER A 191 14.11 5.83 2.32
N PRO A 192 15.39 5.68 2.71
CA PRO A 192 15.73 5.12 4.01
C PRO A 192 15.08 5.92 5.13
N TYR A 193 14.73 5.26 6.22
CA TYR A 193 14.12 5.89 7.40
C TYR A 193 12.90 6.72 7.02
N SER A 194 11.96 6.12 6.28
CA SER A 194 10.74 6.80 5.90
C SER A 194 9.50 6.22 6.57
N SER A 195 8.49 7.04 6.73
CA SER A 195 7.23 6.68 7.37
C SER A 195 6.06 7.24 6.57
N ILE A 196 4.86 6.80 6.95
CA ILE A 196 3.62 7.43 6.55
C ILE A 196 3.01 8.15 7.73
N ASP A 197 2.89 9.47 7.57
CA ASP A 197 2.07 10.30 8.43
C ASP A 197 0.63 10.28 7.94
N VAL A 198 -0.31 10.14 8.88
CA VAL A 198 -1.74 10.17 8.58
C VAL A 198 -2.32 11.45 9.15
N ILE A 199 -2.92 12.26 8.29
CA ILE A 199 -3.54 13.53 8.65
C ILE A 199 -5.05 13.37 8.50
N ILE A 200 -5.76 13.41 9.63
CA ILE A 200 -7.22 13.38 9.64
C ILE A 200 -7.74 14.73 9.14
N GLN A 201 -8.45 14.71 8.02
CA GLN A 201 -9.16 15.87 7.45
C GLN A 201 -10.56 15.99 8.09
N GLU A 202 -11.20 14.85 8.34
CA GLU A 202 -12.52 14.76 8.97
C GLU A 202 -12.52 13.57 9.92
N LYS A 203 -12.69 13.84 11.22
CA LYS A 203 -12.71 12.78 12.22
C LYS A 203 -14.04 12.03 12.15
N ILE A 204 -13.98 10.71 12.03
CA ILE A 204 -15.17 9.85 11.99
C ILE A 204 -15.61 9.54 13.41
N SER A 205 -16.87 9.82 13.72
CA SER A 205 -17.56 9.46 14.95
C SER A 205 -18.75 8.56 14.63
N MET A 206 -19.39 7.99 15.66
CA MET A 206 -20.63 7.23 15.45
C MET A 206 -21.78 8.12 14.93
N GLU A 207 -21.72 9.42 15.17
CA GLU A 207 -22.76 10.38 14.79
C GLU A 207 -22.71 10.71 13.29
N ASN A 208 -21.51 10.90 12.72
CA ASN A 208 -21.33 11.24 11.30
C ASN A 208 -21.06 10.02 10.39
N LEU A 209 -20.94 8.82 10.97
CA LEU A 209 -20.58 7.61 10.25
C LEU A 209 -21.49 7.34 9.05
N GLY A 210 -22.80 7.45 9.26
CA GLY A 210 -23.81 7.20 8.22
C GLY A 210 -23.63 8.13 7.03
N ASP A 211 -23.44 9.42 7.29
CA ASP A 211 -23.24 10.42 6.24
C ASP A 211 -21.96 10.16 5.44
N ILE A 212 -20.87 9.80 6.12
CA ILE A 212 -19.60 9.47 5.47
C ILE A 212 -19.76 8.25 4.55
N PHE A 213 -20.43 7.19 5.01
CA PHE A 213 -20.72 6.03 4.17
C PHE A 213 -21.60 6.38 2.96
N LEU A 214 -22.64 7.20 3.16
CA LEU A 214 -23.52 7.64 2.07
C LEU A 214 -22.78 8.48 1.03
N ARG A 215 -21.94 9.43 1.46
CA ARG A 215 -21.08 10.22 0.56
C ARG A 215 -20.14 9.33 -0.24
N THR A 216 -19.47 8.38 0.43
CA THR A 216 -18.56 7.43 -0.21
C THR A 216 -19.29 6.53 -1.21
N LEU A 217 -20.47 6.02 -0.86
CA LEU A 217 -21.30 5.22 -1.76
C LEU A 217 -21.74 6.02 -2.99
N LYS A 218 -22.19 7.26 -2.80
CA LYS A 218 -22.59 8.16 -3.90
C LYS A 218 -21.42 8.42 -4.85
N LYS A 219 -20.23 8.71 -4.29
CA LYS A 219 -18.98 8.91 -5.04
C LYS A 219 -18.65 7.68 -5.88
N ILE A 220 -18.63 6.49 -5.27
CA ILE A 220 -18.32 5.23 -5.98
C ILE A 220 -19.32 4.95 -7.08
N SER A 221 -20.61 5.09 -6.79
CA SER A 221 -21.68 4.83 -7.75
C SER A 221 -21.59 5.80 -8.94
N SER A 222 -21.33 7.08 -8.67
CA SER A 222 -21.15 8.10 -9.71
C SER A 222 -19.97 7.77 -10.62
N GLU A 223 -18.80 7.46 -10.05
CA GLU A 223 -17.61 7.17 -10.84
C GLU A 223 -17.70 5.83 -11.60
N TYR A 224 -18.37 4.84 -11.01
CA TYR A 224 -18.69 3.60 -11.72
C TYR A 224 -19.55 3.85 -12.97
N VAL A 225 -20.65 4.62 -12.82
CA VAL A 225 -21.58 4.92 -13.92
C VAL A 225 -20.94 5.85 -14.96
N ARG A 226 -20.12 6.80 -14.53
CA ARG A 226 -19.41 7.75 -15.39
C ARG A 226 -18.55 7.05 -16.43
N GLY A 227 -17.86 5.96 -16.05
CA GLY A 227 -17.14 5.13 -17.01
C GLY A 227 -16.00 5.88 -17.72
N LEU A 228 -15.13 6.54 -16.97
CA LEU A 228 -14.10 7.43 -17.53
C LEU A 228 -13.04 6.65 -18.33
N ILE A 229 -12.55 7.25 -19.42
CA ILE A 229 -11.34 6.86 -20.12
C ILE A 229 -10.39 8.06 -20.09
N MET A 230 -9.13 7.84 -19.74
CA MET A 230 -8.12 8.90 -19.67
C MET A 230 -6.81 8.44 -20.30
N GLN A 231 -6.14 9.34 -21.04
CA GLN A 231 -4.82 9.07 -21.60
C GLN A 231 -3.75 9.88 -20.87
N LYS A 232 -2.69 9.22 -20.40
CA LYS A 232 -1.56 9.85 -19.70
C LYS A 232 -0.28 9.04 -19.86
N ASN A 233 0.81 9.67 -20.31
CA ASN A 233 2.14 9.06 -20.42
C ASN A 233 2.16 7.71 -21.16
N ASN A 234 1.66 7.67 -22.41
CA ASN A 234 1.57 6.45 -23.24
C ASN A 234 0.74 5.32 -22.61
N LYS A 235 -0.23 5.67 -21.78
CA LYS A 235 -1.15 4.71 -21.17
C LYS A 235 -2.57 5.22 -21.28
N ILE A 236 -3.49 4.30 -21.55
CA ILE A 236 -4.93 4.53 -21.51
C ILE A 236 -5.45 3.90 -20.23
N TYR A 237 -6.17 4.67 -19.43
CA TYR A 237 -6.76 4.25 -18.17
C TYR A 237 -8.27 4.15 -18.35
N TYR A 238 -8.82 3.00 -17.99
CA TYR A 238 -10.24 2.72 -18.06
C TYR A 238 -10.79 2.57 -16.65
N PHE A 239 -11.98 3.13 -16.42
CA PHE A 239 -12.58 3.22 -15.11
C PHE A 239 -14.05 2.84 -15.11
N GLY A 240 -14.54 2.28 -14.00
CA GLY A 240 -15.96 2.01 -13.80
C GLY A 240 -16.53 1.00 -14.80
N LYS A 241 -17.78 1.22 -15.24
CA LYS A 241 -18.48 0.30 -16.14
C LYS A 241 -17.73 0.07 -17.46
N ILE A 242 -17.02 1.07 -17.97
CA ILE A 242 -16.31 0.95 -19.25
C ILE A 242 -15.10 0.05 -19.13
N ALA A 243 -14.42 0.05 -17.97
CA ALA A 243 -13.31 -0.85 -17.74
C ALA A 243 -13.75 -2.32 -17.81
N ALA A 244 -14.94 -2.66 -17.30
CA ALA A 244 -15.44 -4.03 -17.41
C ALA A 244 -15.75 -4.45 -18.86
N LEU A 245 -16.26 -3.51 -19.68
CA LEU A 245 -16.59 -3.77 -21.08
C LEU A 245 -15.33 -3.90 -21.95
N GLU A 246 -14.43 -2.94 -21.82
CA GLU A 246 -13.22 -2.84 -22.64
C GLU A 246 -12.16 -3.89 -22.26
N LEU A 247 -12.10 -4.31 -20.99
CA LEU A 247 -11.16 -5.35 -20.57
C LEU A 247 -11.42 -6.66 -21.32
N LYS A 248 -12.69 -7.02 -21.55
CA LYS A 248 -13.05 -8.22 -22.30
C LYS A 248 -12.52 -8.16 -23.73
N GLU A 249 -12.74 -7.05 -24.42
CA GLU A 249 -12.30 -6.87 -25.80
C GLU A 249 -10.76 -6.84 -25.88
N ASN A 250 -10.10 -6.09 -25.00
CA ASN A 250 -8.65 -5.97 -24.98
C ASN A 250 -7.93 -7.30 -24.65
N ILE A 251 -8.50 -8.11 -23.76
CA ILE A 251 -7.97 -9.46 -23.48
C ILE A 251 -8.11 -10.36 -24.72
N ASN A 252 -9.26 -10.31 -25.40
CA ASN A 252 -9.48 -11.12 -26.59
C ASN A 252 -8.49 -10.76 -27.72
N GLU A 253 -8.24 -9.47 -27.94
CA GLU A 253 -7.25 -9.02 -28.93
C GLU A 253 -5.82 -9.48 -28.62
N ASP A 254 -5.41 -9.43 -27.34
CA ASP A 254 -4.08 -9.90 -26.92
C ASP A 254 -3.93 -11.42 -27.14
N PHE A 255 -4.94 -12.22 -26.77
CA PHE A 255 -4.95 -13.66 -27.05
C PHE A 255 -4.85 -13.97 -28.55
N HIS A 256 -5.53 -13.20 -29.41
CA HIS A 256 -5.44 -13.38 -30.85
C HIS A 256 -4.07 -12.98 -31.41
N LYS A 257 -3.45 -11.91 -30.91
CA LYS A 257 -2.09 -11.49 -31.31
C LYS A 257 -1.04 -12.51 -30.86
N GLN A 258 -1.11 -13.01 -29.63
CA GLN A 258 -0.19 -14.02 -29.12
C GLN A 258 -0.32 -15.36 -29.86
N ARG A 259 -1.56 -15.79 -30.16
CA ARG A 259 -1.81 -17.01 -30.96
C ARG A 259 -1.27 -16.91 -32.40
N ASN A 260 -1.24 -15.71 -32.97
CA ASN A 260 -0.69 -15.49 -34.31
C ASN A 260 0.84 -15.33 -34.33
N MET A 261 1.48 -15.02 -33.20
CA MET A 261 2.95 -15.02 -33.07
C MET A 261 3.55 -16.41 -32.88
N PHE A 262 2.77 -17.36 -32.35
CA PHE A 262 3.14 -18.77 -32.23
C PHE A 262 2.14 -19.62 -33.02
N PRO A 263 2.25 -19.71 -34.35
CA PRO A 263 1.47 -20.69 -35.09
C PRO A 263 1.79 -22.07 -34.51
N LEU A 264 0.75 -22.75 -34.04
CA LEU A 264 0.82 -24.14 -33.61
C LEU A 264 1.46 -24.95 -34.75
N LEU A 265 2.67 -25.46 -34.50
CA LEU A 265 3.30 -26.51 -35.30
C LEU A 265 2.55 -27.84 -35.06
#